data_AF-A0A1H4TU42-F1
#
_entry.id   AF-A0A1H4TU42-F1
#
_cell.length_a   1.000
_cell.length_b   1.000
_cell.length_c   1.000
_cell.angle_alpha   90.00
_cell.angle_beta   90.00
_cell.angle_gamma   90.00
#
_symmetry.space_group_name_H-M   'P 1'
#
loop_
_entity.id
_entity.type
_entity.pdbx_description
1 polymer ?
#
loop_
_entity_poly.entity_id
_entity_poly.type
_entity_poly.pdbx_seq_one_letter_code
_entity_poly.pdbx_strand_id
1 'polypeptide(L)'
;MQSFVLLIWLTLCAAQDARERHIANGLTLGAAVLALAYLLWTGTTWLGAEAVQGGWAFLLALAFTLPGYALRRLGAGDVKLMTGLGLATDGMHLLGVFIGAGLASVLWLLLAPRVWLHMGQGLRNHLRYLEPGMSKKQPFAPFVLVGLLLTLAWFH
;
A
#
# COMPACT_ATOMS: atom_id res chain seq x y z
N MET A 1 5.19 -13.67 13.37
CA MET A 1 5.00 -14.50 12.15
C MET A 1 3.96 -13.93 11.18
N GLN A 2 2.89 -13.27 11.66
CA GLN A 2 1.83 -12.73 10.80
C GLN A 2 2.27 -11.57 9.86
N SER A 3 3.33 -10.83 10.22
CA SER A 3 3.92 -9.79 9.36
C SER A 3 4.40 -10.33 8.00
N PHE A 4 4.81 -11.60 7.91
CA PHE A 4 5.20 -12.21 6.63
C PHE A 4 4.01 -12.35 5.67
N VAL A 5 2.81 -12.66 6.18
CA VAL A 5 1.59 -12.76 5.36
C VAL A 5 1.25 -11.40 4.77
N LEU A 6 1.34 -10.34 5.58
CA LEU A 6 1.18 -8.95 5.14
C LEU A 6 2.19 -8.56 4.06
N LEU A 7 3.47 -8.89 4.28
CA LEU A 7 4.54 -8.58 3.32
C LEU A 7 4.34 -9.31 1.99
N ILE A 8 3.98 -10.60 2.02
CA ILE A 8 3.70 -11.38 0.81
C ILE A 8 2.52 -10.76 0.06
N TRP A 9 1.41 -10.50 0.75
CA TRP A 9 0.22 -9.89 0.15
C TRP A 9 0.52 -8.53 -0.47
N LEU A 10 1.19 -7.64 0.27
CA LEU A 10 1.51 -6.30 -0.21
C LEU A 10 2.52 -6.32 -1.36
N THR A 11 3.46 -7.27 -1.36
CA THR A 11 4.41 -7.47 -2.47
C THR A 11 3.68 -7.93 -3.73
N LEU A 12 2.69 -8.82 -3.62
CA LEU A 12 1.85 -9.22 -4.75
C LEU A 12 1.04 -8.03 -5.30
N CYS A 13 0.43 -7.23 -4.42
CA CYS A 13 -0.27 -6.01 -4.80
C CYS A 13 0.66 -5.01 -5.51
N ALA A 14 1.85 -4.76 -4.95
CA ALA A 14 2.85 -3.87 -5.53
C ALA A 14 3.36 -4.36 -6.88
N ALA A 15 3.59 -5.66 -7.03
CA ALA A 15 4.02 -6.26 -8.30
C ALA A 15 2.95 -6.12 -9.37
N GLN A 16 1.67 -6.34 -9.04
CA GLN A 16 0.55 -6.13 -9.97
C GLN A 16 0.38 -4.65 -10.34
N ASP A 17 0.40 -3.76 -9.36
CA ASP A 17 0.26 -2.32 -9.60
C ASP A 17 1.42 -1.76 -10.45
N ALA A 18 2.65 -2.20 -10.19
CA ALA A 18 3.83 -1.81 -10.97
C ALA A 18 3.84 -2.37 -12.40
N ARG A 19 3.22 -3.54 -12.65
CA ARG A 19 3.20 -4.20 -13.96
C ARG A 19 1.97 -3.90 -14.80
N GLU A 20 0.83 -3.65 -14.19
CA GLU A 20 -0.46 -3.56 -14.89
C GLU A 20 -1.24 -2.29 -14.53
N ARG A 21 -0.78 -1.48 -13.56
CA ARG A 21 -1.55 -0.35 -12.94
C ARG A 21 -2.95 -0.76 -12.49
N HIS A 22 -3.11 -2.04 -12.20
CA HIS A 22 -4.37 -2.63 -11.84
C HIS A 22 -4.10 -3.66 -10.77
N ILE A 23 -4.73 -3.45 -9.60
CA ILE A 23 -4.68 -4.40 -8.52
C ILE A 23 -5.94 -5.23 -8.59
N ALA A 24 -5.80 -6.56 -8.65
CA ALA A 24 -6.96 -7.45 -8.71
C ALA A 24 -7.90 -7.19 -7.52
N ASN A 25 -9.18 -6.96 -7.80
CA ASN A 25 -10.19 -6.78 -6.76
C ASN A 25 -10.22 -7.97 -5.80
N GLY A 26 -10.00 -9.20 -6.30
CA GLY A 26 -9.91 -10.39 -5.47
C GLY A 26 -8.75 -10.35 -4.47
N LEU A 27 -7.61 -9.75 -4.84
CA LEU A 27 -6.44 -9.64 -3.96
C LEU A 27 -6.64 -8.57 -2.89
N THR A 28 -7.25 -7.44 -3.24
CA THR A 28 -7.51 -6.34 -2.29
C THR A 28 -8.71 -6.62 -1.39
N LEU A 29 -9.87 -6.98 -1.97
CA LEU A 29 -11.07 -7.29 -1.20
C LEU A 29 -10.94 -8.63 -0.48
N GLY A 30 -10.33 -9.65 -1.10
CA GLY A 30 -10.13 -10.95 -0.44
C GLY A 30 -9.30 -10.81 0.82
N ALA A 31 -8.18 -10.09 0.76
CA ALA A 31 -7.37 -9.83 1.95
C ALA A 31 -8.09 -8.95 2.98
N ALA A 32 -8.82 -7.93 2.55
CA ALA A 32 -9.62 -7.11 3.47
C ALA A 32 -10.72 -7.92 4.18
N VAL A 33 -11.41 -8.82 3.46
CA VAL A 33 -12.41 -9.73 4.02
C VAL A 33 -11.77 -10.73 4.96
N LEU A 34 -10.61 -11.29 4.63
CA LEU A 34 -9.88 -12.21 5.51
C LEU A 34 -9.40 -11.50 6.78
N ALA A 35 -8.89 -10.28 6.66
CA ALA A 35 -8.48 -9.46 7.81
C ALA A 35 -9.69 -9.15 8.71
N LEU A 36 -10.82 -8.78 8.12
CA LEU A 36 -12.05 -8.52 8.86
C LEU A 36 -12.60 -9.79 9.53
N ALA A 37 -12.65 -10.92 8.82
CA ALA A 37 -13.12 -12.19 9.37
C ALA A 37 -12.23 -12.64 10.53
N TYR A 38 -10.92 -12.48 10.40
CA TYR A 38 -9.96 -12.76 11.47
C TYR A 38 -10.22 -11.83 12.67
N LEU A 39 -10.33 -10.53 12.44
CA LEU A 39 -10.60 -9.53 13.48
C LEU A 39 -11.90 -9.82 14.25
N LEU A 40 -12.96 -10.22 13.56
CA LEU A 40 -14.23 -10.60 14.17
C LEU A 40 -14.15 -11.93 14.93
N TRP A 41 -13.27 -12.85 14.51
CA TRP A 41 -13.10 -14.16 15.14
C TRP A 41 -12.20 -14.11 16.38
N THR A 42 -11.05 -13.43 16.29
CA THR A 42 -10.04 -13.40 17.36
C THR A 42 -10.13 -12.16 18.24
N GLY A 43 -10.84 -11.12 17.80
CA GLY A 43 -10.87 -9.81 18.46
C GLY A 43 -9.58 -9.00 18.27
N THR A 44 -8.67 -9.47 17.42
CA THR A 44 -7.35 -8.87 17.20
C THR A 44 -7.00 -8.76 15.72
N THR A 45 -6.15 -7.80 15.37
CA THR A 45 -5.65 -7.61 14.00
C THR A 45 -4.52 -8.60 13.70
N TRP A 46 -4.05 -8.67 12.45
CA TRP A 46 -2.92 -9.55 12.10
C TRP A 46 -1.59 -9.12 12.73
N LEU A 47 -1.45 -7.87 13.18
CA LEU A 47 -0.31 -7.44 14.00
C LEU A 47 -0.56 -7.56 15.51
N GLY A 48 -1.71 -8.11 15.91
CA GLY A 48 -2.06 -8.34 17.31
C GLY A 48 -2.65 -7.12 18.03
N ALA A 49 -3.03 -6.07 17.32
CA ALA A 49 -3.73 -4.93 17.90
C ALA A 49 -5.20 -5.29 18.21
N GLU A 50 -5.83 -4.57 19.14
CA GLU A 50 -7.25 -4.78 19.46
C GLU A 50 -8.17 -4.44 18.28
N ALA A 51 -9.32 -5.12 18.19
CA ALA A 51 -10.32 -4.89 17.15
C ALA A 51 -10.74 -3.41 17.01
N VAL A 52 -10.84 -2.70 18.13
CA VAL A 52 -11.16 -1.26 18.15
C VAL A 52 -10.09 -0.44 17.43
N GLN A 53 -8.81 -0.78 17.63
CA GLN A 53 -7.69 -0.11 16.95
C GLN A 53 -7.68 -0.40 15.45
N GLY A 54 -7.98 -1.65 15.05
CA GLY A 54 -8.14 -2.01 13.64
C GLY A 54 -9.33 -1.30 12.97
N GLY A 55 -10.43 -1.12 13.69
CA GLY A 55 -11.59 -0.34 13.24
C GLY A 55 -11.27 1.15 13.05
N TRP A 56 -10.56 1.75 14.01
CA TRP A 56 -10.07 3.13 13.88
C TRP A 56 -9.09 3.28 12.72
N ALA A 57 -8.17 2.33 12.54
CA ALA A 57 -7.26 2.30 11.41
C ALA A 57 -8.01 2.23 10.08
N PHE A 58 -9.05 1.40 9.96
CA PHE A 58 -9.91 1.36 8.79
C PHE A 58 -10.55 2.72 8.48
N LEU A 59 -11.10 3.41 9.50
CA LEU A 59 -11.69 4.73 9.33
C LEU A 59 -10.64 5.78 8.93
N LEU A 60 -9.46 5.75 9.54
CA LEU A 60 -8.34 6.62 9.17
C LEU A 60 -7.91 6.38 7.72
N ALA A 61 -7.83 5.12 7.29
CA ALA A 61 -7.48 4.76 5.92
C ALA A 61 -8.47 5.39 4.93
N LEU A 62 -9.77 5.29 5.19
CA LEU A 62 -10.80 5.95 4.39
C LEU A 62 -10.64 7.48 4.43
N ALA A 63 -10.47 8.07 5.61
CA ALA A 63 -10.36 9.51 5.77
C ALA A 63 -9.18 10.10 4.97
N PHE A 64 -8.04 9.41 4.90
CA PHE A 64 -6.88 9.87 4.13
C PHE A 64 -6.96 9.53 2.64
N THR A 65 -7.55 8.40 2.27
CA THR A 65 -7.55 7.94 0.87
C THR A 65 -8.75 8.43 0.06
N LEU A 66 -9.91 8.68 0.68
CA LEU A 66 -11.11 9.18 -0.02
C LEU A 66 -10.91 10.58 -0.63
N PRO A 67 -10.30 11.57 0.06
CA PRO A 67 -9.98 12.85 -0.56
C PRO A 67 -9.02 12.69 -1.75
N GLY A 68 -8.01 11.82 -1.61
CA GLY A 68 -7.08 11.51 -2.70
C GLY A 68 -7.77 10.84 -3.90
N TYR A 69 -8.77 9.99 -3.65
CA TYR A 69 -9.61 9.37 -4.67
C TYR A 69 -10.51 10.40 -5.37
N ALA A 70 -11.17 11.27 -4.61
CA ALA A 70 -12.00 12.36 -5.16
C ALA A 70 -11.19 13.33 -6.02
N LEU A 71 -9.95 13.64 -5.62
CA LEU A 71 -8.98 14.42 -6.38
C LEU A 71 -8.38 13.66 -7.58
N ARG A 72 -8.81 12.41 -7.82
CA ARG A 72 -8.32 11.50 -8.89
C ARG A 72 -6.83 11.18 -8.82
N ARG A 73 -6.20 11.43 -7.66
CA ARG A 73 -4.79 11.11 -7.39
C ARG A 73 -4.60 9.66 -6.97
N LEU A 74 -5.58 9.09 -6.28
CA LEU A 74 -5.62 7.67 -5.89
C LEU A 74 -6.66 6.89 -6.69
N GLY A 75 -6.39 5.62 -6.95
CA GLY A 75 -7.32 4.68 -7.54
C GLY A 75 -8.23 4.04 -6.48
N ALA A 76 -9.34 3.45 -6.94
CA ALA A 76 -10.21 2.67 -6.07
C ALA A 76 -9.49 1.44 -5.46
N GLY A 77 -8.48 0.91 -6.17
CA GLY A 77 -7.61 -0.15 -5.65
C GLY A 77 -6.77 0.31 -4.45
N ASP A 78 -6.24 1.53 -4.49
CA ASP A 78 -5.39 2.09 -3.43
C ASP A 78 -6.18 2.31 -2.14
N VAL A 79 -7.41 2.81 -2.26
CA VAL A 79 -8.34 2.95 -1.13
C VAL A 79 -8.57 1.57 -0.49
N LYS A 80 -8.93 0.56 -1.30
CA LYS A 80 -9.17 -0.81 -0.81
C LYS A 80 -7.94 -1.40 -0.13
N LEU A 81 -6.77 -1.25 -0.75
CA LEU A 81 -5.49 -1.70 -0.20
C LEU A 81 -5.24 -1.09 1.18
N MET A 82 -5.34 0.23 1.31
CA MET A 82 -5.10 0.94 2.58
C MET A 82 -6.13 0.58 3.64
N THR A 83 -7.40 0.42 3.26
CA THR A 83 -8.44 -0.02 4.21
C THR A 83 -8.24 -1.45 4.70
N GLY A 84 -7.83 -2.37 3.81
CA GLY A 84 -7.45 -3.72 4.20
C GLY A 84 -6.22 -3.74 5.10
N LEU A 85 -5.23 -2.89 4.81
CA LEU A 85 -4.05 -2.72 5.65
C LEU A 85 -4.44 -2.21 7.05
N GLY A 86 -5.36 -1.24 7.14
CA GLY A 86 -5.86 -0.74 8.42
C GLY A 86 -6.51 -1.83 9.27
N LEU A 87 -7.36 -2.67 8.67
CA LEU A 87 -7.99 -3.80 9.35
C LEU A 87 -7.00 -4.88 9.80
N ALA A 88 -5.89 -5.04 9.07
CA ALA A 88 -4.88 -6.03 9.39
C ALA A 88 -3.80 -5.52 10.37
N THR A 89 -3.71 -4.21 10.59
CA THR A 89 -2.63 -3.58 11.39
C THR A 89 -3.21 -2.74 12.54
N ASP A 90 -2.82 -1.47 12.65
CA ASP A 90 -3.37 -0.49 13.59
C ASP A 90 -3.17 0.93 13.02
N GLY A 91 -3.66 1.94 13.75
CA GLY A 91 -3.58 3.33 13.29
C GLY A 91 -2.15 3.86 13.16
N MET A 92 -1.22 3.43 14.02
CA MET A 92 0.17 3.91 14.01
C MET A 92 0.94 3.34 12.83
N HIS A 93 0.82 2.03 12.59
CA HIS A 93 1.41 1.38 11.42
C HIS A 93 0.82 1.94 10.13
N LEU A 94 -0.50 2.11 10.06
CA LEU A 94 -1.16 2.70 8.90
C LEU A 94 -0.66 4.11 8.59
N LEU A 95 -0.56 4.98 9.61
CA LEU A 95 -0.06 6.34 9.45
C LEU A 95 1.40 6.33 8.99
N GLY A 96 2.25 5.53 9.61
CA GLY A 96 3.64 5.41 9.20
C GLY A 96 3.77 4.89 7.77
N VAL A 97 2.95 3.92 7.36
CA VAL A 97 2.92 3.40 5.99
C VAL A 97 2.49 4.51 5.02
N PHE A 98 1.44 5.26 5.35
CA PHE A 98 0.94 6.35 4.50
C PHE A 98 1.96 7.46 4.34
N ILE A 99 2.61 7.88 5.43
CA ILE A 99 3.67 8.89 5.41
C ILE A 99 4.88 8.38 4.62
N GLY A 100 5.33 7.15 4.89
CA GLY A 100 6.44 6.52 4.19
C GLY A 100 6.17 6.37 2.69
N ALA A 101 4.96 6.00 2.30
CA ALA A 101 4.52 5.93 0.91
C ALA A 101 4.52 7.31 0.24
N GLY A 102 4.01 8.33 0.93
CA GLY A 102 4.02 9.72 0.45
C GLY A 102 5.45 10.23 0.22
N LEU A 103 6.34 10.04 1.20
CA LEU A 103 7.74 10.42 1.10
C LEU A 103 8.46 9.66 -0.03
N ALA A 104 8.25 8.34 -0.12
CA ALA A 104 8.84 7.51 -1.17
C ALA A 104 8.35 7.93 -2.57
N SER A 105 7.06 8.27 -2.70
CA SER A 105 6.48 8.77 -3.95
C SER A 105 7.07 10.12 -4.37
N VAL A 106 7.23 11.07 -3.43
CA VAL A 106 7.88 12.36 -3.70
C VAL A 106 9.35 12.18 -4.06
N LEU A 107 10.07 11.34 -3.32
CA LEU A 107 11.47 11.05 -3.59
C LEU A 107 11.63 10.38 -4.96
N TRP A 108 10.73 9.47 -5.32
CA TRP A 108 10.69 8.88 -6.65
C TRP A 108 10.41 9.92 -7.72
N LEU A 109 9.48 10.85 -7.55
CA LEU A 109 9.25 11.92 -8.53
C LEU A 109 10.51 12.78 -8.79
N LEU A 110 11.31 13.02 -7.76
CA LEU A 110 12.55 13.80 -7.86
C LEU A 110 13.72 13.01 -8.47
N LEU A 111 13.86 11.73 -8.10
CA LEU A 111 14.99 10.90 -8.50
C LEU A 111 14.73 10.10 -9.77
N ALA A 112 13.47 9.75 -10.08
CA ALA A 112 13.11 8.90 -11.21
C ALA A 112 13.65 9.44 -12.54
N PRO A 113 13.59 10.73 -12.88
CA PRO A 113 14.16 11.21 -14.14
C PRO A 113 15.67 10.91 -14.28
N ARG A 114 16.42 10.90 -13.17
CA ARG A 114 17.86 10.62 -13.17
C ARG A 114 18.16 9.12 -13.13
N VAL A 115 17.43 8.38 -12.30
CA VAL A 115 17.60 6.93 -12.13
C VAL A 115 17.12 6.17 -13.36
N TRP A 116 16.02 6.63 -13.98
CA TRP A 116 15.46 6.02 -15.18
C TRP A 116 16.50 6.00 -16.30
N LEU A 117 17.24 7.10 -16.51
CA LEU A 117 18.30 7.19 -17.51
C LEU A 117 19.38 6.10 -17.36
N HIS A 118 19.67 5.68 -16.13
CA HIS A 118 20.69 4.67 -15.82
C HIS A 118 20.13 3.25 -15.69
N MET A 119 18.80 3.06 -15.70
CA MET A 119 18.19 1.72 -15.68
C MET A 119 18.35 1.02 -17.03
N GLY A 120 18.86 -0.21 -17.01
CA GLY A 120 18.95 -1.07 -18.19
C GLY A 120 17.59 -1.43 -18.79
N GLN A 121 17.55 -1.67 -20.11
CA GLN A 121 16.32 -1.91 -20.88
C GLN A 121 15.38 -2.96 -20.27
N GLY A 122 15.92 -4.05 -19.70
CA GLY A 122 15.11 -5.15 -19.14
C GLY A 122 14.28 -4.72 -17.92
N LEU A 123 14.86 -3.88 -17.05
CA LEU A 123 14.19 -3.38 -15.86
C LEU A 123 13.16 -2.30 -16.22
N ARG A 124 13.47 -1.45 -17.21
CA ARG A 124 12.51 -0.48 -17.77
C ARG A 124 11.29 -1.17 -18.39
N ASN A 125 11.47 -2.32 -19.06
CA ASN A 125 10.33 -3.09 -19.59
C ASN A 125 9.46 -3.70 -18.49
N HIS A 126 10.07 -4.21 -17.40
CA HIS A 126 9.31 -4.79 -16.28
C HIS A 126 8.62 -3.75 -15.41
N LEU A 127 9.19 -2.54 -15.30
CA LEU A 127 8.67 -1.44 -14.49
C LEU A 127 8.08 -0.32 -15.36
N ARG A 128 7.72 -0.59 -16.62
CA ARG A 128 7.32 0.42 -17.62
C ARG A 128 6.26 1.39 -17.11
N TYR A 129 5.41 0.97 -16.18
CA TYR A 129 4.35 1.80 -15.63
C TYR A 129 4.78 2.72 -14.47
N LEU A 130 5.99 2.57 -13.94
CA LEU A 130 6.68 3.50 -13.03
C LEU A 130 7.44 4.62 -13.77
N GLU A 131 7.39 4.62 -15.11
CA GLU A 131 8.07 5.61 -15.94
C GLU A 131 7.65 7.04 -15.59
N PRO A 132 8.62 7.94 -15.27
CA PRO A 132 8.32 9.33 -14.99
C PRO A 132 7.68 9.99 -16.22
N GLY A 133 6.46 10.52 -16.04
CA GLY A 133 5.75 11.30 -17.06
C GLY A 133 4.72 10.56 -17.90
N MET A 134 4.56 9.24 -17.75
CA MET A 134 3.67 8.47 -18.63
C MET A 134 2.16 8.53 -18.27
N SER A 135 1.77 8.98 -17.07
CA SER A 135 0.36 9.20 -16.70
C SER A 135 0.20 9.97 -15.38
N LYS A 136 -0.96 10.62 -15.20
CA LYS A 136 -1.35 11.33 -13.96
C LYS A 136 -1.55 10.41 -12.74
N LYS A 137 -1.67 9.10 -12.93
CA LYS A 137 -1.85 8.11 -11.85
C LYS A 137 -0.58 7.27 -11.71
N GLN A 138 0.18 7.52 -10.65
CA GLN A 138 1.34 6.71 -10.30
C GLN A 138 0.89 5.47 -9.53
N PRO A 139 1.56 4.32 -9.72
CA PRO A 139 1.26 3.11 -8.95
C PRO A 139 1.61 3.36 -7.47
N PHE A 140 0.60 3.36 -6.61
CA PHE A 140 0.73 3.71 -5.19
C PHE A 140 1.19 2.51 -4.34
N ALA A 141 0.78 1.29 -4.69
CA ALA A 141 1.06 0.10 -3.90
C ALA A 141 2.57 -0.21 -3.69
N PRO A 142 3.47 0.01 -4.67
CA PRO A 142 4.91 -0.13 -4.46
C PRO A 142 5.46 0.83 -3.39
N PHE A 143 4.93 2.07 -3.34
CA PHE A 143 5.33 3.03 -2.32
C PHE A 143 4.76 2.65 -0.95
N VAL A 144 3.55 2.10 -0.90
CA VAL A 144 2.97 1.52 0.33
C VAL A 144 3.82 0.37 0.86
N LEU A 145 4.37 -0.50 0.00
CA LEU A 145 5.30 -1.55 0.41
C LEU A 145 6.57 -0.99 1.06
N VAL A 146 7.18 0.03 0.45
CA VAL A 146 8.33 0.72 1.03
C VAL A 146 7.98 1.35 2.37
N GLY A 147 6.83 2.03 2.46
CA GLY A 147 6.32 2.60 3.70
C GLY A 147 6.14 1.54 4.80
N LEU A 148 5.55 0.39 4.47
CA LEU A 148 5.37 -0.72 5.40
C LEU A 148 6.71 -1.25 5.91
N LEU A 149 7.68 -1.49 5.02
CA LEU A 149 9.01 -1.95 5.41
C LEU A 149 9.70 -0.96 6.36
N LEU A 150 9.62 0.33 6.08
CA LEU A 150 10.17 1.39 6.94
C LEU A 150 9.48 1.41 8.30
N THR A 151 8.15 1.30 8.34
CA THR A 151 7.43 1.25 9.63
C THR A 151 7.76 0.03 10.44
N LEU A 152 7.83 -1.15 9.81
CA LEU A 152 8.20 -2.38 10.50
C LEU A 152 9.62 -2.27 11.05
N ALA A 153 10.55 -1.68 10.30
CA ALA A 153 11.92 -1.45 10.78
C ALA A 153 11.98 -0.43 11.94
N TRP A 154 11.01 0.48 12.06
CA TRP A 154 10.95 1.49 13.12
C TRP A 154 10.32 0.96 14.42
N PHE A 155 9.32 0.09 14.31
CA PHE A 155 8.57 -0.47 15.45
C PHE A 155 9.10 -1.83 15.92
N HIS A 156 10.15 -2.37 15.30
CA HIS A 156 10.81 -3.62 15.70
C HIS A 156 11.94 -3.38 16.70
#